data_AF-A0ABD8AX13-F1
#
_entry.id   AF-A0ABD8AX13-F1
#
_cell.length_a   1.000
_cell.length_b   1.000
_cell.length_c   1.000
_cell.angle_alpha   90.00
_cell.angle_beta   90.00
_cell.angle_gamma   90.00
#
_symmetry.space_group_name_H-M   'P 1'
#
loop_
_entity.id
_entity.type
_entity.pdbx_description
1 polymer ?
#
loop_
_entity_poly.entity_id
_entity_poly.type
_entity_poly.pdbx_seq_one_letter_code
_entity_poly.pdbx_strand_id
1 'polypeptide(L)'
;MAKPDNKGTYNFQDWLTWEGAWELINGKAFNMSPAPTSLHQFIVGELHFSLRTFFQNRKCFVFVAPFDVYFSENEQYDLPDQA
;
A
#
# COMPACT_ATOMS: atom_id res chain seq x y z
N MET A 1 -13.25 -15.61 4.19
CA MET A 1 -12.17 -14.87 3.52
C MET A 1 -10.96 -15.79 3.43
N ALA A 2 -10.07 -15.59 2.45
CA ALA A 2 -9.00 -16.54 2.15
C ALA A 2 -7.61 -15.97 2.51
N LYS A 3 -6.67 -16.85 2.86
CA LYS A 3 -5.24 -16.51 2.89
C LYS A 3 -4.61 -17.03 1.60
N PRO A 4 -3.75 -16.24 0.94
CA PRO A 4 -3.01 -16.73 -0.21
C PRO A 4 -2.14 -17.93 0.20
N ASP A 5 -2.07 -18.92 -0.68
CA ASP A 5 -1.10 -20.01 -0.60
C ASP A 5 0.26 -19.59 -1.19
N ASN A 6 1.32 -20.33 -0.86
CA ASN A 6 2.68 -20.01 -1.31
C ASN A 6 2.99 -20.49 -2.75
N LYS A 7 1.99 -20.95 -3.52
CA LYS A 7 2.21 -21.68 -4.78
C LYS A 7 1.54 -21.05 -6.00
N GLY A 8 0.58 -20.14 -5.82
CA GLY A 8 -0.13 -19.47 -6.90
C GLY A 8 0.50 -18.14 -7.35
N THR A 9 0.36 -17.83 -8.64
CA THR A 9 0.40 -16.46 -9.13
C THR A 9 -1.00 -15.86 -8.97
N TYR A 10 -1.10 -14.69 -8.35
CA TYR A 10 -2.36 -14.02 -8.03
C TYR A 10 -2.58 -12.77 -8.88
N ASN A 11 -3.83 -12.40 -9.09
CA ASN A 11 -4.22 -11.13 -9.70
C ASN A 11 -4.96 -10.23 -8.69
N PHE A 12 -5.34 -9.03 -9.13
CA PHE A 12 -6.03 -8.06 -8.28
C PHE A 12 -7.38 -8.57 -7.74
N GLN A 13 -8.14 -9.35 -8.52
CA GLN A 13 -9.41 -9.93 -8.08
C GLN A 13 -9.20 -10.94 -6.95
N ASP A 14 -8.10 -11.70 -6.99
CA ASP A 14 -7.73 -12.60 -5.90
C ASP A 14 -7.38 -11.79 -4.63
N TRP A 15 -6.58 -10.73 -4.77
CA TRP A 15 -6.16 -9.86 -3.66
C TRP A 15 -7.36 -9.25 -2.90
N LEU A 16 -8.41 -8.83 -3.62
CA LEU A 16 -9.64 -8.30 -3.02
C LEU A 16 -10.36 -9.27 -2.07
N THR A 17 -10.07 -10.57 -2.13
CA THR A 17 -10.68 -11.60 -1.27
C THR A 17 -9.88 -11.93 -0.02
N TRP A 18 -8.67 -11.36 0.11
CA TRP A 18 -7.73 -11.69 1.18
C TRP A 18 -8.09 -11.04 2.51
N GLU A 19 -7.80 -11.76 3.60
CA GLU A 19 -7.94 -11.24 4.96
C GLU A 19 -6.57 -10.88 5.56
N GLY A 20 -6.48 -9.68 6.13
CA GLY A 20 -5.27 -9.14 6.76
C GLY A 20 -4.50 -8.17 5.85
N ALA A 21 -3.32 -7.76 6.31
CA ALA A 21 -2.46 -6.83 5.57
C ALA A 21 -1.53 -7.60 4.63
N TRP A 22 -1.82 -7.54 3.33
CA TRP A 22 -1.08 -8.23 2.29
C TRP A 22 -0.77 -7.30 1.12
N GLU A 23 0.43 -7.43 0.57
CA GLU A 23 0.83 -6.77 -0.67
C GLU A 23 0.86 -7.81 -1.81
N LEU A 24 0.30 -7.45 -2.97
CA LEU A 24 0.42 -8.22 -4.21
C LEU A 24 1.48 -7.58 -5.09
N ILE A 25 2.65 -8.21 -5.23
CA ILE A 25 3.77 -7.68 -6.02
C ILE A 25 4.17 -8.72 -7.06
N ASN A 26 4.05 -8.35 -8.35
CA ASN A 26 4.36 -9.23 -9.48
C ASN A 26 3.70 -10.61 -9.38
N GLY A 27 2.43 -10.62 -8.99
CA GLY A 27 1.63 -11.84 -8.82
C GLY A 27 1.93 -12.65 -7.56
N LYS A 28 2.79 -12.16 -6.66
CA LYS A 28 3.14 -12.86 -5.41
C LYS A 28 2.57 -12.15 -4.19
N ALA A 29 2.07 -12.94 -3.23
CA ALA A 29 1.55 -12.44 -1.97
C ALA A 29 2.67 -12.22 -0.94
N PHE A 30 2.69 -11.05 -0.32
CA PHE A 30 3.60 -10.70 0.77
C PHE A 30 2.81 -10.33 2.02
N ASN A 31 3.09 -10.99 3.14
CA ASN A 31 2.41 -10.73 4.40
C ASN A 31 3.09 -9.57 5.13
N MET A 32 2.32 -8.55 5.51
CA MET A 32 2.80 -7.39 6.26
C MET A 32 2.74 -7.59 7.79
N SER A 33 2.53 -8.83 8.24
CA SER A 33 2.59 -9.24 9.64
C SER A 33 3.97 -9.80 10.02
N PRO A 34 4.47 -9.52 11.24
CA PRO A 34 3.83 -8.72 12.29
C PRO A 34 3.86 -7.22 12.00
N ALA A 35 3.05 -6.46 12.74
CA ALA A 35 3.02 -5.00 12.64
C ALA A 35 4.41 -4.37 12.88
N PRO A 36 4.70 -3.19 12.29
CA PRO A 36 6.01 -2.56 12.45
C PRO A 36 6.29 -2.15 13.90
N THR A 37 7.57 -2.08 14.25
CA THR A 37 8.03 -1.67 15.58
C THR A 37 7.78 -0.17 15.85
N SER A 38 7.77 0.23 17.12
CA SER A 38 7.65 1.66 17.48
C SER A 38 8.77 2.53 16.89
N LEU A 39 10.00 1.99 16.79
CA LEU A 39 11.12 2.69 16.14
C LEU A 39 10.85 2.92 14.65
N HIS A 40 10.32 1.91 13.95
CA HIS A 40 9.92 2.07 12.55
C HIS A 40 8.86 3.15 12.40
N GLN A 41 7.82 3.14 13.24
CA GLN A 41 6.75 4.13 13.21
C GLN A 41 7.25 5.55 13.50
N PHE A 42 8.18 5.71 14.44
CA PHE A 42 8.82 6.99 14.73
C PHE A 42 9.56 7.54 13.51
N ILE A 43 10.43 6.73 12.88
CA ILE A 43 11.20 7.14 11.71
C ILE A 43 10.28 7.52 10.54
N VAL A 44 9.25 6.72 10.28
CA VAL A 44 8.26 7.01 9.24
C VAL A 44 7.53 8.34 9.52
N GLY A 45 7.19 8.61 10.78
CA GLY A 45 6.56 9.86 11.20
C GLY A 45 7.42 11.10 10.92
N GLU A 46 8.71 11.05 11.29
CA GLU A 46 9.66 12.15 11.03
C GLU A 46 9.86 12.41 9.53
N LEU A 47 9.95 11.33 8.73
CA LEU A 47 10.03 11.44 7.28
C LEU A 47 8.75 12.04 6.68
N HIS A 48 7.58 11.56 7.11
CA HIS A 48 6.30 12.08 6.67
C HIS A 48 6.17 13.58 6.99
N PHE A 49 6.52 13.99 8.21
CA PHE A 49 6.50 15.41 8.59
C PHE A 49 7.40 16.25 7.69
N SER A 50 8.66 15.84 7.51
CA SER A 50 9.65 16.54 6.69
C SER A 50 9.18 16.72 5.24
N LEU A 51 8.66 15.64 4.64
CA LEU A 51 8.12 15.65 3.28
C LEU A 51 6.87 16.52 3.19
N ARG A 52 5.92 16.36 4.12
CA ARG A 52 4.66 17.11 4.11
C ARG A 52 4.89 18.61 4.20
N THR A 53 5.82 19.04 5.06
CA THR A 53 6.22 20.45 5.17
C THR A 53 6.82 20.97 3.88
N PHE A 54 7.73 20.21 3.24
CA PHE A 54 8.32 20.62 1.96
C PHE A 54 7.29 20.77 0.83
N PHE A 55 6.25 19.92 0.81
CA PHE A 55 5.22 19.88 -0.22
C PHE A 55 3.96 20.70 0.11
N GLN A 56 3.87 21.37 1.26
CA GLN A 56 2.63 22.04 1.72
C GLN A 56 1.99 23.01 0.72
N ASN A 57 2.81 23.74 -0.06
CA ASN A 57 2.35 24.71 -1.06
C ASN A 57 2.67 24.28 -2.49
N ARG A 58 2.78 22.97 -2.73
CA ARG A 58 3.08 22.37 -4.03
C ARG A 58 1.92 21.48 -4.46
N LYS A 59 1.86 21.15 -5.75
CA LYS A 59 0.90 20.20 -6.32
C LYS A 59 1.33 18.75 -6.03
N CYS A 60 1.46 18.40 -4.76
CA CYS A 60 1.88 17.07 -4.31
C CYS A 60 1.24 16.75 -2.95
N PHE A 61 0.72 15.54 -2.82
CA PHE A 61 0.15 15.01 -1.59
C PHE A 61 1.07 13.92 -1.06
N VAL A 62 1.29 13.92 0.26
CA VAL A 62 2.14 12.95 0.95
C VAL A 62 1.23 12.06 1.78
N PHE A 63 1.34 10.74 1.58
CA PHE A 63 0.57 9.73 2.30
C PHE A 63 1.53 8.82 3.06
N VAL A 64 1.01 8.12 4.08
CA VAL A 64 1.75 7.18 4.91
C VAL A 64 1.00 5.85 4.95
N ALA A 65 1.72 4.74 5.03
CA ALA A 65 1.11 3.43 5.23
C ALA A 65 0.36 3.36 6.58
N PRO A 66 -0.74 2.60 6.70
CA PRO A 66 -1.35 1.76 5.65
C PRO A 66 -2.19 2.57 4.66
N PHE A 67 -1.96 2.35 3.36
CA PHE A 67 -2.74 2.91 2.26
C PHE A 67 -2.55 2.02 1.03
N ASP A 68 -3.64 1.59 0.42
CA ASP A 68 -3.59 0.70 -0.75
C ASP A 68 -3.27 1.51 -2.01
N VAL A 69 -2.26 1.09 -2.77
CA VAL A 69 -1.89 1.68 -4.06
C VAL A 69 -2.05 0.63 -5.13
N TYR A 70 -3.03 0.83 -6.00
CA TYR A 70 -3.22 0.02 -7.18
C TYR A 70 -2.52 0.64 -8.38
N PHE A 71 -1.59 -0.10 -8.99
CA PHE A 71 -0.98 0.27 -10.27
C PHE A 71 -1.78 -0.41 -11.38
N SER A 72 -2.45 0.38 -12.21
CA SER A 72 -3.10 -0.11 -13.41
C SER A 72 -2.07 -0.55 -14.45
N GLU A 73 -2.34 -1.64 -15.16
CA GLU A 73 -1.47 -2.15 -16.25
C GLU A 73 -1.48 -1.22 -17.47
N ASN A 74 -2.60 -0.52 -17.63
CA ASN A 74 -2.85 0.55 -18.56
C ASN A 74 -2.52 1.86 -17.83
N GLU A 75 -1.86 2.84 -18.46
CA GLU A 75 -1.49 4.15 -17.85
C GLU A 75 -2.70 5.03 -17.43
N GLN A 76 -3.87 4.42 -17.27
CA GLN A 76 -5.11 5.01 -16.86
C GLN A 76 -5.15 5.07 -15.33
N TYR A 77 -5.08 6.29 -14.80
CA TYR A 77 -5.11 6.56 -13.37
C TYR A 77 -6.54 6.88 -12.94
N ASP A 78 -7.19 5.92 -12.29
CA ASP A 78 -8.49 6.15 -11.64
C ASP A 78 -8.27 6.51 -10.17
N LEU A 79 -8.90 7.59 -9.71
CA LEU A 79 -8.87 7.94 -8.30
C LEU A 79 -9.73 6.94 -7.53
N PRO A 80 -9.17 6.19 -6.55
CA PRO A 80 -9.93 5.16 -5.83
C PRO A 80 -11.12 5.72 -5.05
N ASP A 81 -11.12 7.01 -4.71
CA ASP A 81 -12.21 7.68 -3.99
C ASP A 81 -13.31 8.29 -4.89
N GLN A 82 -13.28 8.03 -6.22
CA GLN A 82 -14.29 8.53 -7.17
C GLN A 82 -15.34 7.48 -7.59
N ALA A 83 -15.59 6.47 -6.76
CA ALA A 83 -16.71 5.55 -6.92
C ALA A 83 -18.03 6.13 -6.39
#